data_AF-A0A533YSJ7-F1
#
_entry.id   AF-A0A533YSJ7-F1
#
_cell.length_a   1.000
_cell.length_b   1.000
_cell.length_c   1.000
_cell.angle_alpha   90.00
_cell.angle_beta   90.00
_cell.angle_gamma   90.00
#
_symmetry.space_group_name_H-M   'P 1'
#
loop_
_entity.id
_entity.type
_entity.pdbx_description
1 polymer ?
#
loop_
_entity_poly.entity_id
_entity_poly.type
_entity_poly.pdbx_seq_one_letter_code
_entity_poly.pdbx_strand_id
1 'polypeptide(L)'
;MGGPVNRTNVHPTLDLQLTHRLSAFVDVDVFWRTRNTDGIYATDGELVRAAFSTPSRYVGAQPWGELDWFIGPYLRAEVAYGHFFPGTAITDSGPGLAMNYLLVSTTFTF
;
A
#
# COMPACT_ATOMS: atom_id res chain seq x y z
N MET A 1 7.54 15.06 8.93
CA MET A 1 8.43 15.47 7.82
C MET A 1 9.30 14.27 7.47
N GLY A 2 9.10 13.65 6.32
CA GLY A 2 9.96 12.57 5.83
C GLY A 2 10.77 13.09 4.65
N GLY A 3 12.10 13.04 4.75
CA GLY A 3 12.98 13.31 3.60
C GLY A 3 12.72 12.29 2.48
N PRO A 4 13.24 12.53 1.26
CA PRO A 4 13.05 11.62 0.14
C PRO A 4 13.60 10.24 0.49
N VAL A 5 12.70 9.29 0.73
CA VAL A 5 13.02 7.88 0.95
C VAL A 5 13.47 7.27 -0.38
N ASN A 6 14.31 6.25 -0.30
CA ASN A 6 14.89 5.54 -1.45
C ASN A 6 13.85 4.70 -2.23
N ARG A 7 12.82 5.36 -2.79
CA ARG A 7 11.67 4.72 -3.42
C ARG A 7 11.23 5.47 -4.67
N THR A 8 11.00 4.72 -5.73
CA THR A 8 10.27 5.15 -6.91
C THR A 8 9.13 4.18 -7.12
N ASN A 9 7.95 4.67 -7.46
CA ASN A 9 6.77 3.83 -7.58
C ASN A 9 5.84 4.28 -8.71
N VAL A 10 4.96 3.37 -9.11
CA VAL A 10 3.79 3.65 -9.94
C VAL A 10 2.58 3.08 -9.22
N HIS A 11 1.48 3.80 -9.24
CA HIS A 11 0.29 3.43 -8.50
C HIS A 11 -0.95 3.78 -9.33
N PRO A 12 -1.29 2.96 -10.35
CA PRO A 12 -2.53 3.13 -11.08
C PRO A 12 -3.73 3.00 -10.13
N THR A 13 -4.61 3.98 -10.20
CA THR A 13 -5.82 4.07 -9.39
C THR A 13 -7.06 3.96 -10.25
N LEU A 14 -8.12 3.38 -9.70
CA LEU A 14 -9.45 3.37 -10.27
C LEU A 14 -10.46 3.76 -9.19
N ASP A 15 -11.25 4.80 -9.47
CA ASP A 15 -12.34 5.27 -8.63
C ASP A 15 -13.67 5.00 -9.36
N LEU A 16 -14.58 4.30 -8.69
CA LEU A 16 -15.86 3.86 -9.23
C LEU A 16 -17.00 4.27 -8.33
N GLN A 17 -17.94 5.03 -8.89
CA GLN A 17 -19.24 5.22 -8.28
C GLN A 17 -20.19 4.11 -8.74
N LEU A 18 -20.34 3.07 -7.91
CA LEU A 18 -21.17 1.90 -8.22
C LEU A 18 -22.67 2.24 -8.13
N THR A 19 -23.04 3.05 -7.14
CA THR A 19 -24.39 3.63 -7.00
C THR A 19 -24.30 5.01 -6.35
N HIS A 20 -25.44 5.70 -6.17
CA HIS A 20 -25.52 6.95 -5.41
C HIS A 20 -25.16 6.83 -3.91
N ARG A 21 -25.00 5.60 -3.38
CA ARG A 21 -24.66 5.31 -1.98
C ARG A 21 -23.43 4.43 -1.82
N LEU A 22 -22.84 3.94 -2.90
CA LEU A 22 -21.77 2.95 -2.88
C LEU A 22 -20.68 3.37 -3.85
N SER A 23 -19.47 3.55 -3.34
CA SER A 23 -18.26 3.79 -4.13
C SER A 23 -17.21 2.74 -3.83
N ALA A 24 -16.36 2.49 -4.81
CA ALA A 24 -15.21 1.62 -4.67
C ALA A 24 -13.96 2.32 -5.20
N PHE A 25 -12.86 2.18 -4.48
CA PHE A 25 -11.55 2.65 -4.89
C PHE A 25 -10.59 1.47 -4.96
N VAL A 26 -9.78 1.41 -6.00
CA VAL A 26 -8.75 0.38 -6.17
C VAL A 26 -7.45 1.06 -6.54
N ASP A 27 -6.37 0.65 -5.90
CA ASP A 27 -5.01 1.11 -6.14
C ASP A 27 -4.07 -0.10 -6.25
N VAL A 28 -3.03 0.01 -7.08
CA VAL A 28 -1.96 -1.00 -7.11
C VAL A 28 -0.62 -0.31 -7.03
N ASP A 29 -0.06 -0.18 -5.84
CA ASP A 29 1.26 0.44 -5.67
C ASP A 29 2.37 -0.58 -6.02
N VAL A 30 3.16 -0.29 -7.04
CA VAL A 30 4.33 -1.07 -7.44
C VAL A 30 5.56 -0.21 -7.24
N PHE A 31 6.51 -0.69 -6.42
CA PHE A 31 7.62 0.14 -5.98
C PHE A 31 9.00 -0.54 -6.07
N TRP A 32 9.99 0.30 -6.32
CA TRP A 32 11.40 -0.04 -6.51
C TRP A 32 12.31 0.84 -5.64
N ARG A 33 13.51 0.34 -5.36
CA ARG A 33 14.62 1.13 -4.82
C ARG A 33 15.13 2.09 -5.88
N THR A 34 15.18 3.38 -5.56
CA THR A 34 15.78 4.41 -6.44
C THR A 34 17.29 4.24 -6.56
N ARG A 35 17.95 3.82 -5.48
CA ARG A 35 19.37 3.53 -5.33
C ARG A 35 19.53 2.13 -4.72
N ASN A 36 20.35 1.29 -5.32
CA ASN A 36 20.64 -0.05 -4.79
C ASN A 36 21.59 -0.04 -3.58
N THR A 37 22.28 1.08 -3.33
CA THR A 37 23.24 1.27 -2.23
C THR A 37 22.62 1.84 -0.96
N ASP A 38 21.30 2.05 -0.92
CA ASP A 38 20.56 2.58 0.22
C ASP A 38 19.46 1.59 0.64
N GLY A 39 19.00 1.71 1.89
CA GLY A 39 18.02 0.82 2.51
C GLY A 39 16.61 0.96 1.93
N ILE A 40 15.72 0.11 2.45
CA ILE A 40 14.28 0.14 2.22
C ILE A 40 13.62 0.63 3.51
N TYR A 41 12.73 1.61 3.38
CA TYR A 41 12.12 2.29 4.51
C TYR A 41 10.59 2.13 4.47
N ALA A 42 9.98 2.09 5.65
CA ALA A 42 8.54 2.12 5.84
C ALA A 42 7.98 3.52 5.56
N THR A 43 6.65 3.63 5.50
CA THR A 43 5.96 4.91 5.20
C THR A 43 6.23 5.98 6.25
N ASP A 44 6.45 5.59 7.51
CA ASP A 44 6.84 6.49 8.61
C ASP A 44 8.35 6.82 8.63
N GLY A 45 9.13 6.23 7.73
CA GLY A 45 10.57 6.43 7.61
C GLY A 45 11.42 5.43 8.41
N GLU A 46 10.81 4.46 9.10
CA GLU A 46 11.56 3.40 9.79
C GLU A 46 12.35 2.55 8.77
N LEU A 47 13.59 2.18 9.11
CA LEU A 47 14.40 1.29 8.28
C LEU A 47 13.83 -0.14 8.34
N VAL A 48 13.14 -0.57 7.28
CA VAL A 48 12.63 -1.94 7.16
C VAL A 48 13.75 -2.90 6.82
N ARG A 49 14.66 -2.48 5.93
CA ARG A 49 15.85 -3.25 5.60
C ARG A 49 17.05 -2.35 5.28
N ALA A 50 18.21 -2.70 5.84
CA ALA A 50 19.47 -2.05 5.54
C ALA A 50 19.85 -2.16 4.05
N ALA A 51 20.78 -1.33 3.59
CA ALA A 51 21.34 -1.49 2.26
C ALA A 51 22.02 -2.87 2.14
N PHE A 52 21.78 -3.55 1.02
CA PHE A 52 22.39 -4.84 0.72
C PHE A 52 23.16 -4.77 -0.59
N SER A 53 24.12 -5.66 -0.76
CA SER A 53 24.94 -5.80 -1.97
C SER A 53 24.18 -6.32 -3.19
N THR A 54 22.87 -6.57 -3.09
CA THR A 54 22.08 -7.08 -4.22
C THR A 54 21.79 -5.96 -5.24
N PRO A 55 21.87 -6.24 -6.55
CA PRO A 55 21.48 -5.28 -7.58
C PRO A 55 19.96 -5.12 -7.73
N SER A 56 19.16 -6.01 -7.09
CA SER A 56 17.71 -6.11 -7.27
C SER A 56 16.96 -4.88 -6.76
N ARG A 57 16.24 -4.19 -7.64
CA ARG A 57 15.54 -2.95 -7.28
C ARG A 57 14.07 -3.14 -6.95
N TYR A 58 13.44 -4.20 -7.45
CA TYR A 58 12.00 -4.43 -7.29
C TYR A 58 11.66 -4.80 -5.85
N VAL A 59 10.97 -3.91 -5.14
CA VAL A 59 10.64 -4.09 -3.72
C VAL A 59 9.37 -4.90 -3.55
N GLY A 60 8.37 -4.67 -4.40
CA GLY A 60 7.13 -5.43 -4.39
C GLY A 60 5.97 -4.68 -5.03
N ALA A 61 4.79 -5.27 -4.87
CA ALA A 61 3.52 -4.71 -5.30
C ALA A 61 2.48 -4.85 -4.19
N GLN A 62 1.62 -3.85 -4.06
CA GLN A 62 0.55 -3.81 -3.06
C GLN A 62 -0.76 -3.38 -3.73
N PRO A 63 -1.54 -4.33 -4.28
CA PRO A 63 -2.95 -4.07 -4.54
C PRO A 63 -3.69 -3.73 -3.25
N TRP A 64 -4.52 -2.71 -3.36
CA TRP A 64 -5.41 -2.17 -2.35
C TRP A 64 -6.79 -1.96 -2.94
N GLY A 65 -7.83 -2.26 -2.17
CA GLY A 65 -9.20 -1.96 -2.52
C GLY A 65 -9.98 -1.46 -1.31
N GLU A 66 -10.88 -0.53 -1.54
CA GLU A 66 -11.74 0.09 -0.55
C GLU A 66 -13.17 0.16 -1.09
N LEU A 67 -14.14 -0.12 -0.22
CA LEU A 67 -15.56 0.00 -0.49
C LEU A 67 -16.19 0.91 0.56
N ASP A 68 -16.89 1.92 0.08
CA ASP A 68 -17.55 2.92 0.90
C ASP A 68 -19.05 2.88 0.70
N TRP A 69 -19.78 2.67 1.79
CA TRP A 69 -21.23 2.55 1.77
C TRP A 69 -21.90 3.55 2.70
N PHE A 70 -22.69 4.46 2.13
CA PHE A 70 -23.56 5.38 2.85
C PHE A 70 -24.91 4.73 3.16
N ILE A 71 -25.09 4.34 4.42
CA ILE A 71 -26.29 3.71 4.97
C ILE A 71 -27.19 4.82 5.53
N GLY A 72 -27.90 5.51 4.63
CA GLY A 72 -28.70 6.68 4.99
C GLY A 72 -27.83 7.93 5.24
N PRO A 73 -28.40 8.99 5.85
CA PRO A 73 -27.71 10.27 5.99
C PRO A 73 -26.67 10.33 7.11
N TYR A 74 -26.73 9.39 8.07
CA TYR A 74 -25.95 9.48 9.32
C TYR A 74 -24.89 8.40 9.48
N LEU A 75 -24.90 7.34 8.65
CA LEU A 75 -24.02 6.19 8.83
C LEU A 75 -23.25 5.91 7.54
N ARG A 76 -21.93 5.80 7.64
CA ARG A 76 -21.03 5.29 6.60
C ARG A 76 -20.36 4.03 7.11
N ALA A 77 -20.31 2.99 6.29
CA ALA A 77 -19.50 1.80 6.50
C ALA A 77 -18.38 1.77 5.45
N GLU A 78 -17.20 1.33 5.87
CA GLU A 78 -16.01 1.23 5.04
C GLU A 78 -15.43 -0.17 5.21
N VAL A 79 -15.02 -0.78 4.10
CA VAL A 79 -14.22 -2.00 4.11
C VAL A 79 -13.07 -1.80 3.17
N ALA A 80 -11.84 -1.97 3.67
CA ALA A 80 -10.65 -1.87 2.85
C ALA A 80 -9.73 -3.07 3.08
N TYR A 81 -9.11 -3.55 1.99
CA TYR A 81 -8.22 -4.69 2.01
C TYR A 81 -7.00 -4.42 1.14
N GLY A 82 -5.83 -4.81 1.64
CA GLY A 82 -4.57 -4.74 0.93
C GLY A 82 -3.77 -6.02 1.07
N HIS A 83 -2.98 -6.34 0.04
CA HIS A 83 -2.04 -7.44 0.10
C HIS A 83 -0.69 -7.02 -0.46
N PHE A 84 0.38 -7.17 0.32
CA PHE A 84 1.74 -6.89 -0.15
C PHE A 84 2.43 -8.17 -0.63
N PHE A 85 2.89 -8.16 -1.88
CA PHE A 85 3.72 -9.19 -2.48
C PHE A 85 5.20 -8.75 -2.46
N PRO A 86 6.09 -9.46 -1.74
CA PRO A 86 7.50 -9.11 -1.70
C PRO A 86 8.17 -9.38 -3.05
N GLY A 87 8.91 -8.39 -3.54
CA GLY A 87 9.74 -8.46 -4.75
C GLY A 87 11.18 -8.93 -4.46
N THR A 88 11.99 -9.00 -5.51
CA THR A 88 13.36 -9.54 -5.46
C THR A 88 14.28 -8.78 -4.51
N ALA A 89 14.12 -7.47 -4.35
CA ALA A 89 14.91 -6.70 -3.38
C ALA A 89 14.69 -7.18 -1.92
N ILE A 90 13.48 -7.66 -1.61
CA ILE A 90 13.12 -8.20 -0.30
C ILE A 90 13.58 -9.66 -0.17
N THR A 91 13.29 -10.51 -1.17
CA THR A 91 13.59 -11.95 -1.10
C THR A 91 15.07 -12.27 -1.25
N ASP A 92 15.82 -11.50 -2.04
CA ASP A 92 17.27 -11.71 -2.25
C ASP A 92 18.09 -11.26 -1.03
N SER A 93 17.51 -10.41 -0.18
CA SER A 93 18.17 -9.90 1.04
C SER A 93 17.82 -10.68 2.30
N GLY A 94 16.99 -11.72 2.19
CA GLY A 94 16.59 -12.59 3.29
C GLY A 94 15.11 -12.99 3.21
N PRO A 95 14.56 -13.65 4.25
CA PRO A 95 13.16 -14.05 4.26
C PRO A 95 12.23 -12.86 4.06
N GLY A 96 11.32 -12.95 3.09
CA GLY A 96 10.30 -11.95 2.79
C GLY A 96 8.91 -12.59 2.85
N LEU A 97 8.08 -12.14 3.78
CA LEU A 97 6.71 -12.63 3.91
C LEU A 97 5.74 -11.66 3.24
N ALA A 98 4.72 -12.22 2.60
CA ALA A 98 3.56 -11.44 2.17
C ALA A 98 2.79 -10.92 3.38
N MET A 99 2.17 -9.76 3.25
CA MET A 99 1.41 -9.12 4.33
C MET A 99 -0.02 -8.84 3.87
N ASN A 100 -0.98 -8.98 4.78
CA ASN A 100 -2.38 -8.65 4.53
C ASN A 100 -2.79 -7.51 5.45
N TYR A 101 -3.59 -6.60 4.92
CA TYR A 101 -4.24 -5.54 5.69
C TYR A 101 -5.75 -5.64 5.46
N LEU A 102 -6.51 -5.54 6.54
CA LEU A 102 -7.97 -5.46 6.51
C LEU A 102 -8.41 -4.37 7.47
N LEU A 103 -9.19 -3.43 6.96
CA LEU A 103 -9.91 -2.44 7.72
C LEU A 103 -11.40 -2.66 7.50
N VAL A 104 -12.14 -2.65 8.61
CA VAL A 104 -13.59 -2.54 8.61
C VAL A 104 -13.92 -1.42 9.57
N SER A 105 -14.59 -0.39 9.09
CA SER A 105 -14.88 0.82 9.85
C SER A 105 -16.34 1.22 9.68
N THR A 106 -16.89 1.87 10.70
CA THR A 106 -18.21 2.51 10.62
C THR A 106 -18.11 3.87 11.25
N THR A 107 -18.60 4.89 10.56
CA THR A 107 -18.62 6.27 11.02
C THR A 107 -20.06 6.74 11.12
N PHE A 108 -20.43 7.25 12.29
CA PHE A 108 -21.72 7.88 12.53
C PHE A 108 -21.56 9.40 12.68
N THR A 109 -22.34 10.17 11.94
CA THR A 109 -22.29 11.64 11.92
C THR A 109 -23.66 12.21 12.30
N PHE A 110 -23.70 13.24 13.14
CA PHE A 110 -24.91 13.91 13.64
C PHE A 110 -24.88 15.42 13.41
#